data_AF-A0A5E4YMK2-F1
#
_entry.id   AF-A0A5E4YMK2-F1
#
_cell.length_a   1.000
_cell.length_b   1.000
_cell.length_c   1.000
_cell.angle_alpha   90.00
_cell.angle_beta   90.00
_cell.angle_gamma   90.00
#
_symmetry.space_group_name_H-M   'P 1'
#
loop_
_entity.id
_entity.type
_entity.pdbx_description
1 polymer ?
#
loop_
_entity_poly.entity_id
_entity_poly.type
_entity_poly.pdbx_seq_one_letter_code
_entity_poly.pdbx_strand_id
1 'polypeptide(L)'
;MPGDLQKDFLPTHPTLYPNVQAFNDLPPEDASSLIEFYDSLNRLERGVNDWWAREGQLPVNIFNAILHDAKKSVELALACLERFEIDEKFPPQYASQGTLASRLQRTLDMDARNRAAHLKRFEERQAKQAEERAKKPGGPGKR
;
A
#
# COMPACT_ATOMS: atom_id res chain seq x y z
N MET A 1 -5.02 -14.44 -0.68
CA MET A 1 -4.57 -15.85 -0.68
C MET A 1 -5.69 -16.71 -0.11
N PRO A 2 -5.77 -18.01 -0.41
CA PRO A 2 -6.78 -18.87 0.19
C PRO A 2 -6.60 -18.87 1.72
N GLY A 3 -7.53 -18.28 2.46
CA GLY A 3 -7.50 -18.21 3.92
C GLY A 3 -7.37 -16.83 4.56
N ASP A 4 -7.14 -15.77 3.78
CA ASP A 4 -7.07 -14.40 4.35
C ASP A 4 -8.45 -13.96 4.85
N LEU A 5 -8.49 -13.35 6.04
CA LEU A 5 -9.68 -12.78 6.66
C LEU A 5 -9.68 -11.25 6.50
N GLN A 6 -10.86 -10.62 6.56
CA GLN A 6 -10.99 -9.15 6.47
C GLN A 6 -10.04 -8.40 7.40
N LYS A 7 -9.93 -8.89 8.63
CA LYS A 7 -9.10 -8.31 9.68
C LYS A 7 -7.60 -8.26 9.33
N ASP A 8 -7.14 -9.13 8.42
CA ASP A 8 -5.74 -9.18 8.01
C ASP A 8 -5.37 -8.00 7.10
N PHE A 9 -6.37 -7.28 6.57
CA PHE A 9 -6.21 -6.10 5.73
C PHE A 9 -6.51 -4.79 6.46
N LEU A 10 -7.02 -4.85 7.70
CA LEU A 10 -7.35 -3.64 8.46
C LEU A 10 -6.07 -3.06 9.10
N PRO A 11 -5.81 -1.77 8.92
CA PRO A 11 -4.70 -1.12 9.61
C PRO A 11 -4.93 -1.10 11.12
N THR A 12 -3.85 -1.10 11.89
CA THR A 12 -3.93 -0.82 13.33
C THR A 12 -4.06 0.68 13.53
N HIS A 13 -5.06 1.11 14.30
CA HIS A 13 -5.26 2.53 14.63
C HIS A 13 -4.65 2.84 16.01
N PRO A 14 -3.58 3.65 16.10
CA PRO A 14 -3.07 4.10 17.38
C PRO A 14 -4.08 5.07 18.02
N THR A 15 -4.48 4.78 19.26
CA THR A 15 -5.57 5.45 20.01
C THR A 15 -5.31 6.91 20.42
N LEU A 16 -4.18 7.48 20.02
CA LEU A 16 -3.67 8.74 20.54
C LEU A 16 -4.09 9.97 19.74
N TYR A 17 -4.87 9.85 18.66
CA TYR A 17 -5.31 10.97 17.84
C TYR A 17 -6.86 11.08 17.85
N PRO A 18 -7.46 12.30 17.85
CA PRO A 18 -6.85 13.63 17.99
C PRO A 18 -6.84 14.15 19.44
N ASN A 19 -7.44 13.43 20.39
CA ASN A 19 -7.84 14.01 21.69
C ASN A 19 -6.75 13.99 22.78
N VAL A 20 -5.50 13.68 22.46
CA VAL A 20 -4.42 13.71 23.46
C VAL A 20 -3.79 15.09 23.53
N GLN A 21 -3.46 15.54 24.74
CA GLN A 21 -2.82 16.84 24.96
C GLN A 21 -1.54 17.00 24.13
N ALA A 22 -0.74 15.93 24.04
CA ALA A 22 0.50 15.92 23.26
C ALA A 22 0.30 16.24 21.77
N PHE A 23 -0.89 15.98 21.19
CA PHE A 23 -1.21 16.35 19.83
C PHE A 23 -1.59 17.83 19.71
N ASN A 24 -2.35 18.35 20.68
CA ASN A 24 -2.73 19.77 20.71
C ASN A 24 -1.54 20.72 20.87
N ASP A 25 -0.47 20.23 21.50
CA ASP A 25 0.75 20.99 21.74
C ASP A 25 1.74 20.92 20.56
N LEU A 26 1.42 20.19 19.48
CA LEU A 26 2.29 20.08 18.32
C LEU A 26 2.31 21.36 17.49
N PRO A 27 3.47 21.69 16.87
CA PRO A 27 3.52 22.67 15.80
C PRO A 27 2.51 22.35 14.69
N PRO A 28 1.86 23.34 14.06
CA PRO A 28 0.84 23.12 13.04
C PRO A 28 1.29 22.18 11.91
N GLU A 29 2.54 22.30 11.50
CA GLU A 29 3.16 21.49 10.46
C GLU A 29 3.33 20.01 10.87
N ASP A 30 3.64 19.76 12.13
CA ASP A 30 3.79 18.42 12.71
C ASP A 30 2.43 17.76 12.92
N ALA A 31 1.46 18.52 13.43
CA ALA A 31 0.07 18.12 13.53
C ALA A 31 -0.48 17.74 12.14
N SER A 32 -0.22 18.55 11.12
CA SER A 32 -0.66 18.28 9.74
C SER A 32 -0.10 16.97 9.19
N SER A 33 1.20 16.68 9.39
CA SER A 33 1.78 15.42 8.95
C SER A 33 1.15 14.20 9.65
N LEU A 34 0.86 14.29 10.95
CA LEU A 34 0.13 13.22 11.64
C LEU A 34 -1.30 13.08 11.13
N ILE A 35 -2.03 14.18 10.93
CA ILE A 35 -3.39 14.16 10.38
C ILE A 35 -3.40 13.41 9.04
N GLU A 36 -2.51 13.76 8.12
CA GLU A 36 -2.42 13.10 6.81
C GLU A 36 -2.16 11.60 6.93
N PHE A 37 -1.27 11.19 7.83
CA PHE A 37 -1.01 9.78 8.09
C PHE A 37 -2.24 9.05 8.67
N TYR A 38 -2.90 9.62 9.66
CA TYR A 38 -4.10 9.03 10.25
C TYR A 38 -5.26 8.95 9.25
N ASP A 39 -5.44 9.99 8.44
CA ASP A 39 -6.46 10.01 7.39
C ASP A 39 -6.19 8.96 6.31
N SER A 40 -4.92 8.69 5.98
CA SER A 40 -4.59 7.62 5.04
C SER A 40 -4.94 6.23 5.60
N LEU A 41 -4.72 5.98 6.89
CA LEU A 41 -5.16 4.75 7.55
C LEU A 41 -6.69 4.62 7.56
N ASN A 42 -7.41 5.70 7.92
CA ASN A 42 -8.87 5.74 7.90
C ASN A 42 -9.44 5.51 6.50
N ARG A 43 -8.75 5.97 5.46
CA ARG A 43 -9.13 5.73 4.06
C ARG A 43 -8.94 4.26 3.68
N LEU A 44 -7.81 3.67 4.07
CA LEU A 44 -7.53 2.26 3.83
C LEU A 44 -8.54 1.35 4.54
N GLU A 45 -8.82 1.62 5.82
CA GLU A 45 -9.81 0.87 6.61
C GLU A 45 -11.20 0.93 5.97
N ARG A 46 -11.66 2.13 5.61
CA ARG A 46 -12.93 2.32 4.90
C ARG A 46 -12.94 1.58 3.57
N GLY A 47 -11.87 1.66 2.79
CA GLY A 47 -11.75 0.95 1.51
C GLY A 47 -11.85 -0.57 1.66
N VAL A 48 -11.21 -1.14 2.68
CA VAL A 48 -11.28 -2.58 2.98
C VAL A 48 -12.68 -2.97 3.44
N ASN A 49 -13.28 -2.24 4.36
CA ASN A 49 -14.62 -2.51 4.88
C ASN A 49 -15.70 -2.39 3.80
N ASP A 50 -15.66 -1.33 3.01
CA ASP A 50 -16.61 -1.08 1.93
C ASP A 50 -16.54 -2.16 0.85
N TRP A 51 -15.35 -2.68 0.56
CA TRP A 51 -15.19 -3.75 -0.41
C TRP A 51 -15.62 -5.10 0.14
N TRP A 52 -15.18 -5.47 1.35
CA TRP A 52 -15.44 -6.78 1.92
C TRP A 52 -16.95 -7.05 2.09
N ALA A 53 -17.75 -5.99 2.24
CA ALA A 53 -19.20 -6.04 2.35
C ALA A 53 -19.96 -6.05 0.99
N ARG A 54 -19.28 -5.92 -0.16
CA ARG A 54 -19.94 -5.79 -1.48
C ARG A 54 -19.96 -7.11 -2.26
N GLU A 55 -21.16 -7.56 -2.62
CA GLU A 55 -21.35 -8.68 -3.56
C GLU A 55 -21.04 -8.28 -5.01
N GLY A 56 -20.35 -9.15 -5.76
CA GLY A 56 -20.28 -9.08 -7.23
C GLY A 56 -19.17 -8.21 -7.86
N GLN A 57 -18.23 -7.64 -7.10
CA GLN A 57 -17.12 -6.88 -7.69
C GLN A 57 -15.94 -7.76 -8.15
N LEU A 58 -15.33 -7.39 -9.28
CA LEU A 58 -14.10 -8.01 -9.78
C LEU A 58 -12.95 -7.73 -8.79
N PRO A 59 -12.34 -8.77 -8.19
CA PRO A 59 -11.34 -8.59 -7.12
C PRO A 59 -10.14 -7.73 -7.52
N VAL A 60 -9.75 -7.74 -8.80
CA VAL A 60 -8.49 -7.16 -9.28
C VAL A 60 -8.40 -5.64 -9.11
N ASN A 61 -9.49 -4.91 -9.31
CA ASN A 61 -9.47 -3.44 -9.23
C ASN A 61 -9.35 -2.95 -7.79
N ILE A 62 -9.94 -3.68 -6.85
CA ILE A 62 -9.90 -3.30 -5.43
C ILE A 62 -8.54 -3.64 -4.83
N PHE A 63 -7.95 -4.80 -5.15
CA PHE A 63 -6.61 -5.11 -4.65
C PHE A 63 -5.59 -4.05 -5.09
N ASN A 64 -5.68 -3.51 -6.30
CA ASN A 64 -4.83 -2.40 -6.74
C ASN A 64 -5.06 -1.12 -5.93
N ALA A 65 -6.31 -0.80 -5.59
CA ALA A 65 -6.65 0.36 -4.76
C ALA A 65 -6.14 0.20 -3.32
N ILE A 66 -6.36 -0.97 -2.71
CA ILE A 66 -5.88 -1.31 -1.36
C ILE A 66 -4.34 -1.23 -1.32
N LEU A 67 -3.64 -1.81 -2.30
CA LEU A 67 -2.19 -1.74 -2.38
C LEU A 67 -1.68 -0.30 -2.55
N HIS A 68 -2.37 0.51 -3.35
CA HIS A 68 -2.05 1.92 -3.50
C HIS A 68 -2.21 2.71 -2.20
N ASP A 69 -3.33 2.54 -1.49
CA ASP A 69 -3.60 3.25 -0.24
C ASP A 69 -2.71 2.75 0.91
N ALA A 70 -2.38 1.46 0.93
CA ALA A 70 -1.39 0.89 1.84
C ALA A 70 0.01 1.49 1.59
N LYS A 71 0.44 1.57 0.33
CA LYS A 71 1.71 2.21 -0.04
C LYS A 71 1.74 3.66 0.43
N LYS A 72 0.69 4.44 0.14
CA LYS A 72 0.60 5.84 0.54
C LYS A 72 0.69 6.01 2.05
N SER A 73 0.05 5.12 2.80
CA SER A 73 0.12 5.12 4.27
C SER A 73 1.53 4.83 4.78
N VAL A 74 2.28 3.93 4.12
CA VAL A 74 3.69 3.66 4.47
C VAL A 74 4.59 4.86 4.15
N GLU A 75 4.37 5.55 3.04
CA GLU A 75 5.12 6.77 2.68
C GLU A 75 4.89 7.89 3.72
N LEU A 76 3.64 8.11 4.12
CA LEU A 76 3.30 9.10 5.16
C LEU A 76 3.85 8.70 6.53
N ALA A 77 3.85 7.42 6.87
CA ALA A 77 4.47 6.91 8.09
C ALA A 77 5.98 7.20 8.12
N LEU A 78 6.69 6.98 7.00
CA LEU A 78 8.11 7.31 6.90
C LEU A 78 8.39 8.79 7.12
N ALA A 79 7.59 9.67 6.50
CA ALA A 79 7.70 11.11 6.71
C ALA A 79 7.48 11.48 8.19
N CYS A 80 6.52 10.84 8.87
CA CYS A 80 6.31 11.04 10.30
C CYS A 80 7.50 10.53 11.14
N LEU A 81 8.05 9.36 10.83
CA LEU A 81 9.20 8.81 11.57
C LEU A 81 10.42 9.73 11.51
N GLU A 82 10.72 10.27 10.33
CA GLU A 82 11.80 11.23 10.11
C GLU A 82 11.52 12.53 10.88
N ARG A 83 10.32 13.09 10.69
CA ARG A 83 9.91 14.37 11.28
C ARG A 83 9.93 14.38 12.80
N PHE A 84 9.50 13.29 13.43
CA PHE A 84 9.49 13.16 14.89
C PHE A 84 10.77 12.53 15.46
N GLU A 85 11.76 12.24 14.60
CA GLU A 85 13.04 11.61 14.97
C GLU A 85 12.82 10.31 15.78
N ILE A 86 11.82 9.51 15.38
CA ILE A 86 11.37 8.36 16.17
C ILE A 86 12.49 7.32 16.32
N ASP A 87 13.25 7.08 15.27
CA ASP A 87 14.34 6.10 15.30
C ASP A 87 15.51 6.55 16.20
N GLU A 88 15.70 7.85 16.43
CA GLU A 88 16.70 8.39 17.36
C GLU A 88 16.21 8.30 18.80
N LYS A 89 14.94 8.64 19.05
CA LYS A 89 14.31 8.60 20.37
C LYS A 89 14.06 7.18 20.87
N PHE A 90 13.76 6.27 19.95
CA PHE A 90 13.39 4.89 20.23
C PHE A 90 14.18 3.92 19.33
N PRO A 91 15.50 3.80 19.54
CA PRO A 91 16.34 2.93 18.74
C PRO A 91 15.93 1.45 18.92
N PRO A 92 16.18 0.59 17.91
CA PRO A 92 15.85 -0.82 18.00
C PRO A 92 16.62 -1.50 19.14
N GLN A 93 15.95 -2.41 19.86
CA GLN A 93 16.58 -3.17 20.96
C GLN A 93 17.76 -4.02 20.48
N TYR A 94 17.70 -4.50 19.24
CA TYR A 94 18.75 -5.31 18.62
C TYR A 94 19.06 -4.79 17.22
N ALA A 95 20.35 -4.67 16.88
CA ALA A 95 20.80 -4.18 15.57
C ALA A 95 20.24 -5.01 14.40
N SER A 96 20.01 -6.31 14.60
CA SER A 96 19.44 -7.22 13.60
C SER A 96 18.00 -6.89 13.20
N GLN A 97 17.24 -6.19 14.05
CA GLN A 97 15.86 -5.79 13.74
C GLN A 97 15.79 -4.63 12.75
N GLY A 98 16.84 -3.79 12.71
CA GLY A 98 16.82 -2.52 11.99
C GLY A 98 15.86 -1.50 12.62
N THR A 99 15.98 -0.24 12.20
CA THR A 99 15.09 0.84 12.66
C THR A 99 13.70 0.74 12.04
N LEU A 100 12.70 1.44 12.58
CA LEU A 100 11.36 1.44 11.99
C LEU A 100 11.40 2.00 10.56
N ALA A 101 12.15 3.07 10.31
CA ALA A 101 12.28 3.64 8.98
C ALA A 101 12.89 2.62 8.00
N SER A 102 13.96 1.91 8.39
CA SER A 102 14.58 0.89 7.53
C SER A 102 13.64 -0.26 7.18
N ARG A 103 12.74 -0.62 8.09
CA ARG A 103 11.72 -1.67 7.89
C ARG A 103 10.64 -1.19 6.93
N LEU A 104 10.16 0.03 7.08
CA LEU A 104 9.17 0.62 6.16
C LEU A 104 9.76 0.84 4.77
N GLN A 105 11.01 1.30 4.68
CA GLN A 105 11.72 1.45 3.41
C GLN A 105 11.83 0.12 2.67
N ARG A 106 12.18 -0.96 3.39
CA ARG A 106 12.20 -2.32 2.80
C ARG A 106 10.84 -2.73 2.24
N THR A 107 9.74 -2.37 2.90
CA THR A 107 8.38 -2.60 2.41
C THR A 107 8.12 -1.86 1.10
N LEU A 108 8.51 -0.58 1.00
CA LEU A 108 8.41 0.19 -0.25
C LEU A 108 9.27 -0.39 -1.37
N ASP A 109 10.49 -0.84 -1.06
CA ASP A 109 11.37 -1.49 -2.04
C ASP A 109 10.79 -2.82 -2.53
N MET A 110 10.10 -3.56 -1.65
CA MET A 110 9.37 -4.78 -2.03
C MET A 110 8.18 -4.47 -2.93
N ASP A 111 7.38 -3.45 -2.62
CA ASP A 111 6.29 -2.96 -3.48
C ASP A 111 6.81 -2.59 -4.88
N ALA A 112 7.86 -1.76 -4.94
CA ALA A 112 8.45 -1.31 -6.20
C ALA A 112 8.93 -2.49 -7.06
N ARG A 113 9.63 -3.46 -6.45
CA ARG A 113 10.10 -4.68 -7.13
C ARG A 113 8.94 -5.54 -7.62
N ASN A 114 7.91 -5.73 -6.80
CA ASN A 114 6.73 -6.52 -7.17
C ASN A 114 5.96 -5.87 -8.33
N ARG A 115 5.79 -4.55 -8.30
CA ARG A 115 5.15 -3.79 -9.38
C ARG A 115 5.94 -3.88 -10.68
N ALA A 116 7.26 -3.70 -10.62
CA ALA A 116 8.12 -3.85 -11.80
C ALA A 116 8.04 -5.27 -12.39
N ALA A 117 8.08 -6.31 -11.54
CA ALA A 117 7.93 -7.69 -11.97
C ALA A 117 6.55 -7.95 -12.61
N HIS A 118 5.48 -7.35 -12.08
CA HIS A 118 4.14 -7.49 -12.64
C HIS A 118 4.03 -6.83 -14.04
N LEU A 119 4.56 -5.62 -14.20
CA LEU A 119 4.58 -4.91 -15.49
C LEU A 119 5.37 -5.69 -16.54
N LYS A 120 6.55 -6.19 -16.18
CA LYS A 120 7.35 -7.03 -17.08
C LYS A 120 6.58 -8.27 -17.55
N ARG A 121 5.92 -8.99 -16.64
CA ARG A 121 5.09 -10.16 -16.98
C ARG A 121 3.88 -9.81 -17.85
N PHE A 122 3.37 -8.58 -17.74
CA PHE A 122 2.27 -8.11 -18.58
C PHE A 122 2.75 -7.80 -20.00
N GLU A 123 3.87 -7.08 -20.12
CA GLU A 123 4.52 -6.78 -21.41
C GLU A 123 4.92 -8.05 -22.16
N GLU A 124 5.53 -9.03 -21.48
CA GLU A 124 5.87 -10.34 -22.06
C GLU A 124 4.63 -11.09 -22.56
N ARG A 125 3.50 -11.01 -21.84
CA ARG A 125 2.23 -11.62 -22.26
C ARG A 125 1.65 -10.93 -23.49
N GLN A 126 1.72 -9.61 -23.55
CA GLN A 126 1.29 -8.83 -24.71
C GLN A 126 2.14 -9.16 -25.95
N ALA A 127 3.46 -9.22 -25.79
CA ALA A 127 4.38 -9.58 -26.88
C ALA A 127 4.07 -10.99 -27.43
N LYS A 128 3.88 -11.99 -26.55
CA LYS A 128 3.50 -13.35 -26.96
C LYS A 128 2.16 -13.39 -27.71
N GLN A 129 1.16 -12.65 -27.23
CA GLN A 129 -0.14 -12.58 -27.92
C GLN A 129 -0.03 -11.88 -29.28
N ALA A 130 0.81 -10.86 -29.42
CA ALA A 130 1.05 -10.19 -30.69
C ALA A 130 1.75 -11.13 -31.69
N GLU A 131 2.74 -11.91 -31.25
CA GLU A 131 3.40 -12.93 -32.07
C GLU A 131 2.43 -14.04 -32.51
N GLU A 132 1.56 -14.52 -31.62
CA GLU A 132 0.55 -15.54 -31.95
C GLU A 132 -0.50 -15.02 -32.96
N ARG A 133 -0.89 -13.75 -32.84
CA ARG A 133 -1.79 -13.09 -33.81
C ARG A 133 -1.11 -12.91 -35.16
N ALA A 134 0.18 -12.56 -35.19
CA ALA A 134 0.94 -12.45 -36.43
C ALA A 134 1.16 -13.81 -37.13
N LYS A 135 1.20 -14.91 -36.37
CA LYS A 135 1.36 -16.29 -36.88
C LYS A 135 0.06 -16.92 -37.40
N LYS A 136 -1.12 -16.30 -37.20
CA LYS A 136 -2.40 -16.75 -37.77
C LYS A 136 -2.85 -15.83 -38.92
N PRO A 137 -2.36 -15.99 -40.15
CA PRO A 137 -2.90 -15.24 -41.29
C PRO A 137 -4.23 -15.87 -41.74
N GLY A 138 -5.34 -15.13 -41.60
CA GLY A 138 -6.59 -15.31 -42.35
C GLY A 138 -7.40 -16.59 -42.14
N GLY A 139 -8.51 -16.51 -41.40
CA GLY A 139 -9.66 -17.38 -41.66
C GLY A 139 -10.45 -16.83 -42.86
N PRO A 140 -10.83 -17.65 -43.85
CA PRO A 140 -11.42 -17.16 -45.09
C PRO A 140 -12.77 -16.50 -44.82
N GLY A 141 -12.87 -15.22 -45.17
CA GLY A 141 -14.14 -14.53 -45.29
C GLY A 141 -14.98 -15.20 -46.36
N LYS A 142 -16.07 -15.86 -45.94
CA LYS A 142 -17.14 -16.24 -46.86
C LYS A 142 -17.94 -14.99 -47.22
N ARG A 143 -17.91 -14.61 -48.49
CA ARG A 143 -19.00 -13.91 -49.17
C ARG A 143 -19.33 -14.69 -50.43
#